data_AF-Q54XV0-F1
#
_entry.id   AF-Q54XV0-F1
#
_cell.length_a   1.000
_cell.length_b   1.000
_cell.length_c   1.000
_cell.angle_alpha   90.00
_cell.angle_beta   90.00
_cell.angle_gamma   90.00
#
_symmetry.space_group_name_H-M   'P 1'
#
loop_
_entity.id
_entity.type
_entity.pdbx_description
1 polymer ?
#
loop_
_entity_poly.entity_id
_entity_poly.type
_entity_poly.pdbx_seq_one_letter_code
_entity_poly.pdbx_strand_id
1 'polypeptide(L)'
;MKFKINKTIILSIIVLISFIVNNANSQYASDPCSSIHTDPSGFISTVRSIPQTCWKIIPPAGIAYLINDITVTFINATIPVNNTIKFIGGSNILTDNPIVTFEKGTYNQIFNETSTDKGVFVIFLDGSNANDTASFTVFYTSSSDRHLKPSVVGLLSVAVAFAVPLVVFTLARCLIPNSASKAKALSVKKAIFWCSFILGLVFLAMILSRKVV
;
A
#
# COMPACT_ATOMS: atom_id res chain seq x y z
N MET A 1 20.40 -36.45 4.32
CA MET A 1 20.55 -35.31 5.25
C MET A 1 19.15 -34.88 5.68
N LYS A 2 18.68 -35.22 6.90
CA LYS A 2 17.34 -34.82 7.37
C LYS A 2 17.41 -33.36 7.84
N PHE A 3 16.85 -32.44 7.08
CA PHE A 3 16.56 -31.09 7.57
C PHE A 3 15.56 -31.23 8.73
N LYS A 4 16.04 -31.28 9.98
CA LYS A 4 15.18 -30.99 11.12
C LYS A 4 14.91 -29.49 11.08
N ILE A 5 13.92 -29.10 10.28
CA ILE A 5 13.33 -27.77 10.41
C ILE A 5 12.90 -27.65 11.86
N ASN A 6 13.48 -26.67 12.57
CA ASN A 6 13.23 -26.50 13.98
C ASN A 6 11.73 -26.22 14.16
N LYS A 7 11.04 -27.00 15.00
CA LYS A 7 9.59 -26.88 15.21
C LYS A 7 9.19 -25.44 15.57
N THR A 8 10.09 -24.70 16.21
CA THR A 8 9.95 -23.28 16.54
C THR A 8 9.83 -22.38 15.31
N ILE A 9 10.55 -22.65 14.22
CA ILE A 9 10.48 -21.86 12.98
C ILE A 9 9.12 -22.07 12.31
N ILE A 10 8.64 -23.32 12.21
CA ILE A 10 7.32 -23.62 11.65
C ILE A 10 6.23 -22.92 12.46
N LEU A 11 6.29 -23.01 13.79
CA LEU A 11 5.34 -22.34 14.67
C LEU A 11 5.35 -20.82 14.46
N SER A 12 6.53 -20.21 14.35
CA SER A 12 6.65 -18.77 14.11
C SER A 12 6.05 -18.33 12.76
N ILE A 13 6.22 -19.14 11.71
CA ILE A 13 5.62 -18.88 10.39
C ILE A 13 4.09 -18.98 10.45
N ILE A 14 3.54 -19.98 11.15
CA ILE A 14 2.08 -20.15 11.30
C ILE A 14 1.48 -18.97 12.08
N VAL A 15 2.13 -18.55 13.17
CA VAL A 15 1.70 -17.38 13.95
C VAL A 15 1.72 -16.13 13.09
N LEU A 16 2.78 -15.93 12.29
CA LEU A 16 2.88 -14.82 11.35
C LEU A 16 1.75 -14.83 10.31
N ILE A 17 1.47 -15.98 9.69
CA ILE A 17 0.37 -16.12 8.71
C ILE A 17 -0.98 -15.82 9.37
N SER A 18 -1.21 -16.34 10.57
CA SER A 18 -2.46 -16.11 11.31
C SER A 18 -2.66 -14.62 11.64
N PHE A 19 -1.57 -13.93 11.99
CA PHE A 19 -1.59 -12.49 12.20
C PHE A 19 -1.89 -11.71 10.91
N ILE A 20 -1.34 -12.15 9.77
CA ILE A 20 -1.58 -11.51 8.47
C ILE A 20 -3.05 -11.67 8.05
N VAL A 21 -3.63 -12.86 8.20
CA VAL A 21 -5.02 -13.13 7.81
C VAL A 21 -6.00 -12.34 8.67
N ASN A 22 -5.81 -12.30 9.99
CA ASN A 22 -6.74 -11.60 10.89
C ASN A 22 -6.77 -10.08 10.66
N ASN A 23 -5.66 -9.48 10.23
CA ASN A 23 -5.58 -8.04 10.01
C ASN A 23 -5.96 -7.60 8.59
N ALA A 24 -6.19 -8.54 7.65
CA ALA A 24 -6.56 -8.17 6.28
C ALA A 24 -7.93 -7.47 6.21
N ASN A 25 -8.89 -7.89 7.05
CA ASN A 25 -10.24 -7.35 7.05
C ASN A 25 -10.37 -6.02 7.82
N SER A 26 -9.52 -5.79 8.83
CA SER A 26 -9.60 -4.58 9.66
C SER A 26 -8.94 -3.35 9.02
N GLN A 27 -8.30 -3.50 7.87
CA GLN A 27 -7.45 -2.44 7.29
C GLN A 27 -8.20 -1.16 6.90
N TYR A 28 -9.54 -1.22 6.76
CA TYR A 28 -10.38 -0.05 6.43
C TYR A 28 -11.44 0.27 7.48
N ALA A 29 -11.42 -0.39 8.65
CA ALA A 29 -12.44 -0.19 9.68
C ALA A 29 -12.49 1.24 10.25
N SER A 30 -11.39 1.99 10.12
CA SER A 30 -11.26 3.38 10.57
C SER A 30 -11.04 4.36 9.41
N ASP A 31 -11.45 4.01 8.19
CA ASP A 31 -11.30 4.91 7.04
C ASP A 31 -12.25 6.12 7.20
N PRO A 32 -11.77 7.38 7.07
CA PRO A 32 -12.64 8.56 7.15
C PRO A 32 -13.67 8.61 6.02
N CYS A 33 -13.51 7.83 4.95
CA CYS A 33 -14.43 7.85 3.82
C CYS A 33 -15.69 7.01 4.04
N SER A 34 -16.83 7.66 3.77
CA SER A 34 -18.17 7.10 3.95
C SER A 34 -18.47 5.92 3.02
N SER A 35 -17.78 5.84 1.89
CA SER A 35 -18.01 4.82 0.87
C SER A 35 -16.70 4.39 0.22
N ILE A 36 -16.48 3.08 0.17
CA ILE A 36 -15.33 2.44 -0.46
C ILE A 36 -15.83 1.66 -1.67
N HIS A 37 -15.30 1.99 -2.85
CA HIS A 37 -15.61 1.34 -4.11
C HIS A 37 -14.45 0.42 -4.49
N THR A 38 -14.74 -0.87 -4.66
CA THR A 38 -13.71 -1.90 -4.90
C THR A 38 -13.82 -2.61 -6.25
N ASP A 39 -14.76 -2.19 -7.09
CA ASP A 39 -14.88 -2.70 -8.45
C ASP A 39 -13.75 -2.15 -9.34
N PRO A 40 -13.30 -2.87 -10.38
CA PRO A 40 -12.25 -2.40 -11.30
C PRO A 40 -12.68 -1.21 -12.16
N SER A 41 -13.98 -1.07 -12.41
CA SER A 41 -14.55 0.11 -13.07
C SER A 41 -15.98 0.31 -12.60
N GLY A 42 -16.47 1.54 -12.71
CA GLY A 42 -17.83 1.84 -12.28
C GLY A 42 -18.19 3.31 -12.34
N PHE A 43 -19.44 3.58 -12.01
CA PHE A 43 -19.95 4.94 -11.85
C PHE A 43 -20.21 5.21 -10.37
N ILE A 44 -19.85 6.41 -9.93
CA ILE A 44 -20.26 6.95 -8.63
C ILE A 44 -21.15 8.14 -8.93
N SER A 45 -22.44 7.99 -8.66
CA SER A 45 -23.39 9.10 -8.71
C SER A 45 -23.94 9.32 -7.31
N THR A 46 -23.90 10.56 -6.85
CA THR A 46 -24.27 10.90 -5.49
C THR A 46 -25.00 12.24 -5.43
N VAL A 47 -25.93 12.32 -4.49
CA VAL A 47 -26.58 13.56 -4.04
C VAL A 47 -26.47 13.54 -2.52
N ARG A 48 -25.58 14.35 -1.94
CA ARG A 48 -25.33 14.38 -0.51
C ARG A 48 -25.25 15.82 -0.01
N SER A 49 -25.98 16.08 1.06
CA SER A 49 -25.67 17.12 2.04
C SER A 49 -24.71 16.56 3.08
N ILE A 50 -23.90 17.43 3.70
CA ILE A 50 -23.06 17.26 4.92
C ILE A 50 -21.70 17.93 4.63
N PRO A 51 -21.12 18.69 5.60
CA PRO A 51 -19.94 19.52 5.40
C PRO A 51 -18.83 18.79 4.65
N GLN A 52 -18.46 17.57 5.04
CA GLN A 52 -17.35 16.86 4.41
C GLN A 52 -17.69 15.39 4.22
N THR A 53 -17.60 14.92 2.98
CA THR A 53 -17.82 13.51 2.63
C THR A 53 -16.76 13.10 1.63
N CYS A 54 -16.17 11.91 1.78
CA CYS A 54 -15.35 11.32 0.74
C CYS A 54 -15.82 9.96 0.27
N TRP A 55 -15.46 9.68 -0.97
CA TRP A 55 -15.60 8.43 -1.69
C TRP A 55 -14.20 7.95 -2.05
N LYS A 56 -13.88 6.71 -1.69
CA LYS A 56 -12.56 6.13 -1.90
C LYS A 56 -12.66 4.99 -2.90
N ILE A 57 -11.87 5.05 -3.95
CA ILE A 57 -11.78 4.03 -5.00
C ILE A 57 -10.52 3.22 -4.72
N ILE A 58 -10.71 1.94 -4.41
CA ILE A 58 -9.64 0.96 -4.12
C ILE A 58 -9.94 -0.31 -4.91
N PRO A 59 -9.56 -0.36 -6.19
CA PRO A 59 -9.81 -1.53 -7.02
C PRO A 59 -9.10 -2.78 -6.49
N PRO A 60 -9.55 -3.98 -6.87
CA PRO A 60 -9.14 -5.21 -6.23
C PRO A 60 -7.83 -5.72 -6.84
N ALA A 61 -6.70 -5.51 -6.15
CA ALA A 61 -5.39 -6.05 -6.55
C ALA A 61 -4.92 -7.26 -5.72
N GLY A 62 -5.64 -7.55 -4.62
CA GLY A 62 -5.27 -8.55 -3.61
C GLY A 62 -4.69 -7.93 -2.34
N ILE A 63 -4.36 -8.76 -1.34
CA ILE A 63 -3.94 -8.29 -0.01
C ILE A 63 -2.61 -7.53 -0.07
N ALA A 64 -1.67 -8.01 -0.89
CA ALA A 64 -0.30 -7.51 -0.94
C ALA A 64 -0.05 -6.38 -1.95
N TYR A 65 -1.01 -6.12 -2.84
CA TYR A 65 -0.84 -5.26 -4.01
C TYR A 65 -1.81 -4.10 -4.02
N LEU A 66 -1.46 -3.06 -4.76
CA LEU A 66 -2.33 -1.99 -5.23
C LEU A 66 -2.33 -2.01 -6.76
N ILE A 67 -3.38 -1.50 -7.39
CA ILE A 67 -3.37 -1.25 -8.83
C ILE A 67 -2.42 -0.07 -9.10
N ASN A 68 -1.73 -0.06 -10.23
CA ASN A 68 -0.92 1.08 -10.62
C ASN A 68 -1.82 2.27 -10.91
N ASP A 69 -2.64 2.17 -11.96
CA ASP A 69 -3.34 3.33 -12.48
C ASP A 69 -4.83 3.26 -12.21
N ILE A 70 -5.36 4.33 -11.63
CA ILE A 70 -6.79 4.58 -11.54
C ILE A 70 -7.07 5.86 -12.28
N THR A 71 -7.93 5.78 -13.28
CA THR A 71 -8.39 6.91 -14.08
C THR A 71 -9.82 7.24 -13.69
N VAL A 72 -10.08 8.51 -13.41
CA VAL A 72 -11.39 9.05 -13.03
C VAL A 72 -11.78 10.15 -14.01
N THR A 73 -12.97 10.02 -14.55
CA THR A 73 -13.57 10.95 -15.50
C THR A 73 -14.77 11.61 -14.84
N PHE A 74 -14.72 12.93 -14.68
CA PHE A 74 -15.81 13.70 -14.09
C PHE A 74 -16.86 14.01 -15.16
N ILE A 75 -18.09 13.56 -14.96
CA ILE A 75 -19.16 13.62 -15.97
C ILE A 75 -20.03 14.84 -15.75
N ASN A 76 -20.48 15.04 -14.51
CA ASN A 76 -21.28 16.20 -14.14
C ASN A 76 -21.19 16.47 -12.64
N ALA A 77 -21.49 17.71 -12.24
CA ALA A 77 -21.76 18.06 -10.85
C ALA A 77 -22.53 19.35 -10.70
N THR A 78 -23.22 19.45 -9.56
CA THR A 78 -23.76 20.70 -9.03
C THR A 78 -23.13 20.92 -7.67
N ILE A 79 -22.28 21.93 -7.57
CA ILE A 79 -21.54 22.28 -6.36
C ILE A 79 -22.10 23.61 -5.82
N PRO A 80 -22.73 23.61 -4.63
CA PRO A 80 -23.30 24.81 -4.02
C PRO A 80 -22.21 25.80 -3.56
N VAL A 81 -22.64 26.98 -3.15
CA VAL A 81 -21.75 28.09 -2.77
C VAL A 81 -20.88 27.69 -1.57
N ASN A 82 -19.59 28.09 -1.59
CA ASN A 82 -18.57 27.81 -0.57
C ASN A 82 -18.16 26.35 -0.41
N ASN A 83 -18.54 25.47 -1.34
CA ASN A 83 -18.11 24.09 -1.35
C ASN A 83 -17.18 23.81 -2.55
N THR A 84 -16.38 22.76 -2.44
CA THR A 84 -15.49 22.28 -3.51
C THR A 84 -15.50 20.76 -3.58
N ILE A 85 -15.27 20.21 -4.77
CA ILE A 85 -14.97 18.78 -4.95
C ILE A 85 -13.49 18.65 -5.32
N LYS A 86 -12.76 17.86 -4.56
CA LYS A 86 -11.33 17.63 -4.72
C LYS A 86 -11.09 16.19 -5.15
N PHE A 87 -10.26 16.02 -6.17
CA PHE A 87 -9.77 14.74 -6.65
C PHE A 87 -8.36 14.54 -6.13
N ILE A 88 -8.14 13.51 -5.33
CA ILE A 88 -6.90 13.29 -4.61
C ILE A 88 -6.36 11.91 -5.00
N GLY A 89 -5.16 11.89 -5.57
CA GLY A 89 -4.40 10.66 -5.77
C GLY A 89 -3.76 10.25 -4.46
N GLY A 90 -4.11 9.08 -3.95
CA GLY A 90 -3.67 8.56 -2.67
C GLY A 90 -4.80 8.33 -1.69
N SER A 91 -4.43 8.18 -0.42
CA SER A 91 -5.37 7.76 0.63
C SER A 91 -5.56 8.79 1.75
N ASN A 92 -4.68 9.80 1.84
CA ASN A 92 -4.68 10.73 2.95
C ASN A 92 -5.13 12.13 2.51
N ILE A 93 -6.39 12.46 2.79
CA ILE A 93 -7.04 13.72 2.42
C ILE A 93 -6.35 14.94 3.07
N LEU A 94 -5.66 14.74 4.20
CA LEU A 94 -5.02 15.83 4.94
C LEU A 94 -3.62 16.17 4.44
N THR A 95 -2.93 15.23 3.79
CA THR A 95 -1.52 15.41 3.38
C THR A 95 -1.29 15.30 1.89
N ASP A 96 -2.13 14.55 1.17
CA ASP A 96 -2.04 14.45 -0.27
C ASP A 96 -2.68 15.69 -0.91
N ASN A 97 -1.95 16.34 -1.82
CA ASN A 97 -2.46 17.47 -2.58
C ASN A 97 -3.52 17.00 -3.59
N PRO A 98 -4.60 17.77 -3.80
CA PRO A 98 -5.57 17.45 -4.85
C PRO A 98 -4.93 17.61 -6.23
N ILE A 99 -5.18 16.63 -7.10
CA ILE A 99 -4.81 16.65 -8.52
C ILE A 99 -5.68 17.67 -9.26
N VAL A 100 -6.99 17.68 -8.94
CA VAL A 100 -7.97 18.60 -9.51
C VAL A 100 -8.90 19.09 -8.41
N THR A 101 -9.30 20.36 -8.46
CA THR A 101 -10.31 20.94 -7.59
C THR A 101 -11.39 21.60 -8.44
N PHE A 102 -12.64 21.24 -8.18
CA PHE A 102 -13.83 21.85 -8.77
C PHE A 102 -14.46 22.76 -7.73
N GLU A 103 -14.61 24.03 -8.07
CA GLU A 103 -15.24 25.02 -7.20
C GLU A 103 -16.76 25.06 -7.38
N LYS A 104 -17.45 25.96 -6.69
CA LYS A 104 -18.90 26.15 -6.84
C LYS A 104 -19.31 26.35 -8.30
N GLY A 105 -20.41 25.74 -8.71
CA GLY A 105 -20.91 25.84 -10.06
C GLY A 105 -21.77 24.65 -10.47
N THR A 106 -22.40 24.77 -11.64
CA THR A 106 -23.05 23.64 -12.32
C THR A 106 -22.22 23.26 -13.52
N TYR A 107 -21.75 22.03 -13.54
CA TYR A 107 -20.88 21.46 -14.55
C TYR A 107 -21.65 20.36 -15.28
N ASN A 108 -22.12 20.65 -16.49
CA ASN A 108 -22.93 19.75 -17.32
C ASN A 108 -22.15 19.20 -18.52
N GLN A 109 -20.85 18.99 -18.36
CA GLN A 109 -19.97 18.49 -19.41
C GLN A 109 -18.96 17.49 -18.83
N ILE A 110 -18.52 16.56 -19.67
CA ILE A 110 -17.45 15.63 -19.32
C ILE A 110 -16.12 16.40 -19.30
N PHE A 111 -15.37 16.27 -18.22
CA PHE A 111 -14.04 16.85 -18.06
C PHE A 111 -12.96 15.85 -18.43
N ASN A 112 -11.75 16.36 -18.66
CA ASN A 112 -10.58 15.53 -18.92
C ASN A 112 -10.37 14.51 -17.80
N GLU A 113 -9.91 13.33 -18.22
CA GLU A 113 -9.60 12.24 -17.30
C GLU A 113 -8.46 12.64 -16.37
N THR A 114 -8.59 12.27 -15.10
CA THR A 114 -7.57 12.45 -14.08
C THR A 114 -7.10 11.08 -13.63
N SER A 115 -5.81 10.82 -13.70
CA SER A 115 -5.24 9.54 -13.27
C SER A 115 -4.36 9.68 -12.04
N THR A 116 -4.20 8.58 -11.30
CA THR A 116 -3.21 8.44 -10.24
C THR A 116 -2.52 7.09 -10.34
N ASP A 117 -1.22 7.07 -10.05
CA ASP A 117 -0.35 5.90 -9.98
C ASP A 117 -0.23 5.32 -8.55
N LYS A 118 -0.90 5.93 -7.56
CA LYS A 118 -0.83 5.54 -6.14
C LYS A 118 -1.75 4.38 -5.78
N GLY A 119 -2.51 3.85 -6.74
CA GLY A 119 -3.46 2.74 -6.55
C GLY A 119 -4.64 2.98 -5.62
N VAL A 120 -4.83 4.22 -5.20
CA VAL A 120 -6.00 4.67 -4.45
C VAL A 120 -6.37 6.05 -4.99
N PHE A 121 -7.66 6.28 -5.21
CA PHE A 121 -8.18 7.57 -5.60
C PHE A 121 -9.27 8.00 -4.61
N VAL A 122 -9.22 9.24 -4.15
CA VAL A 122 -10.22 9.80 -3.25
C VAL A 122 -10.90 10.99 -3.92
N ILE A 123 -12.23 10.96 -3.89
CA ILE A 123 -13.06 12.11 -4.23
C ILE A 123 -13.54 12.68 -2.91
N PHE A 124 -13.23 13.94 -2.63
CA PHE A 124 -13.57 14.61 -1.39
C PHE A 124 -14.45 15.81 -1.68
N LEU A 125 -15.67 15.78 -1.16
CA LEU A 125 -16.54 16.94 -1.10
C LEU A 125 -16.19 17.71 0.17
N ASP A 126 -15.68 18.93 -0.01
CA ASP A 126 -15.28 19.84 1.06
C ASP A 126 -16.26 21.00 1.13
N GLY A 127 -16.94 21.12 2.25
CA GLY A 127 -17.97 22.10 2.52
C GLY A 127 -18.13 22.33 4.01
N SER A 128 -18.92 23.33 4.37
CA SER A 128 -19.13 23.72 5.77
C SER A 128 -20.60 23.67 6.19
N ASN A 129 -21.51 23.86 5.25
CA ASN A 129 -22.94 23.93 5.52
C ASN A 129 -23.62 22.57 5.35
N ALA A 130 -24.22 22.04 6.42
CA ALA A 130 -25.00 20.80 6.37
C ALA A 130 -26.28 20.90 5.54
N ASN A 131 -26.74 22.11 5.22
CA ASN A 131 -27.96 22.33 4.41
C ASN A 131 -27.68 22.34 2.91
N ASP A 132 -26.41 22.50 2.52
CA ASP A 132 -26.03 22.57 1.11
C ASP A 132 -25.89 21.15 0.56
N THR A 133 -26.68 20.82 -0.48
CA THR A 133 -26.61 19.55 -1.18
C THR A 133 -25.74 19.68 -2.42
N ALA A 134 -24.67 18.90 -2.52
CA ALA A 134 -23.91 18.75 -3.74
C ALA A 134 -24.33 17.45 -4.45
N SER A 135 -24.30 17.48 -5.77
CA SER A 135 -24.43 16.28 -6.59
C SER A 135 -23.25 16.16 -7.53
N PHE A 136 -22.79 14.95 -7.79
CA PHE A 136 -21.82 14.69 -8.83
C PHE A 136 -21.96 13.27 -9.37
N THR A 137 -21.51 13.10 -10.61
CA THR A 137 -21.34 11.80 -11.24
C THR A 137 -19.94 11.69 -11.82
N VAL A 138 -19.25 10.61 -11.46
CA VAL A 138 -17.96 10.25 -12.03
C VAL A 138 -18.00 8.84 -12.59
N PHE A 139 -17.19 8.59 -13.60
CA PHE A 139 -16.82 7.25 -14.03
C PHE A 139 -15.37 7.01 -13.64
N TYR A 140 -15.04 5.78 -13.25
CA TYR A 140 -13.66 5.40 -13.00
C TYR A 140 -13.35 4.05 -13.62
N THR A 141 -12.08 3.86 -13.93
CA THR A 141 -11.52 2.61 -14.45
C THR A 141 -10.12 2.41 -13.90
N SER A 142 -9.74 1.16 -13.66
CA SER A 142 -8.45 0.78 -13.12
C SER A 142 -7.67 -0.06 -14.13
N SER A 143 -6.35 0.14 -14.22
CA SER A 143 -5.49 -0.71 -15.04
C SER A 143 -5.35 -2.12 -14.44
N SER A 144 -4.86 -3.08 -15.24
CA SER A 144 -4.54 -4.43 -14.75
C SER A 144 -3.22 -4.51 -14.00
N ASP A 145 -2.37 -3.49 -14.16
CA ASP A 145 -1.01 -3.47 -13.63
C ASP A 145 -1.03 -3.22 -12.13
N ARG A 146 -0.08 -3.82 -11.42
CA ARG A 146 -0.06 -3.85 -9.96
C ARG A 146 1.33 -3.53 -9.42
N HIS A 147 1.38 -2.86 -8.28
CA HIS A 147 2.57 -2.67 -7.48
C HIS A 147 2.36 -3.17 -6.05
N LEU A 148 3.45 -3.43 -5.34
CA LEU A 148 3.38 -3.87 -3.95
C LEU A 148 3.00 -2.70 -3.05
N LYS A 149 2.14 -2.94 -2.07
CA LYS A 149 1.84 -1.96 -1.03
C LYS A 149 3.12 -1.53 -0.32
N PRO A 150 3.31 -0.23 0.00
CA PRO A 150 4.48 0.24 0.75
C PRO A 150 4.70 -0.51 2.07
N SER A 151 3.62 -0.87 2.77
CA SER A 151 3.70 -1.68 4.00
C SER A 151 4.26 -3.10 3.76
N VAL A 152 3.94 -3.71 2.63
CA VAL A 152 4.42 -5.04 2.23
C VAL A 152 5.88 -4.97 1.80
N VAL A 153 6.26 -3.92 1.06
CA VAL A 153 7.67 -3.66 0.72
C VAL A 153 8.50 -3.47 1.99
N GLY A 154 7.98 -2.72 2.96
CA GLY A 154 8.61 -2.55 4.28
C GLY A 154 8.76 -3.87 5.03
N LEU A 155 7.71 -4.70 5.08
CA LEU A 155 7.77 -6.02 5.72
C LEU A 155 8.78 -6.95 5.04
N LEU A 156 8.77 -7.00 3.71
CA LEU A 156 9.70 -7.82 2.92
C LEU A 156 11.15 -7.35 3.13
N SER A 157 11.36 -6.05 3.18
CA SER A 157 12.64 -5.41 3.46
C SER A 157 13.20 -5.87 4.82
N VAL A 158 12.39 -5.80 5.87
CA VAL A 158 12.76 -6.28 7.21
C VAL A 158 13.04 -7.79 7.19
N ALA A 159 12.17 -8.58 6.56
CA ALA A 159 12.33 -10.03 6.47
C ALA A 159 13.66 -10.42 5.79
N VAL A 160 14.01 -9.76 4.67
CA VAL A 160 15.26 -10.00 3.94
C VAL A 160 16.48 -9.58 4.76
N ALA A 161 16.42 -8.44 5.43
CA ALA A 161 17.51 -7.94 6.27
C ALA A 161 17.88 -8.92 7.42
N PHE A 162 16.91 -9.67 7.94
CA PHE A 162 17.16 -10.70 8.97
C PHE A 162 17.42 -12.10 8.38
N ALA A 163 16.69 -12.50 7.34
CA ALA A 163 16.78 -13.84 6.77
C ALA A 163 18.11 -14.10 6.08
N VAL A 164 18.65 -13.12 5.32
CA VAL A 164 19.91 -13.31 4.58
C VAL A 164 21.08 -13.60 5.53
N PRO A 165 21.33 -12.81 6.60
CA PRO A 165 22.36 -13.14 7.57
C PRO A 165 22.18 -14.49 8.24
N LEU A 166 20.95 -14.87 8.60
CA LEU A 166 20.66 -16.15 9.24
C LEU A 166 20.92 -17.35 8.32
N VAL A 167 20.47 -17.28 7.06
CA VAL A 167 20.66 -18.35 6.08
C VAL A 167 22.14 -18.52 5.75
N VAL A 168 22.86 -17.42 5.45
CA VAL A 168 24.28 -17.52 5.13
C VAL A 168 25.09 -18.00 6.34
N PHE A 169 24.76 -17.53 7.55
CA PHE A 169 25.44 -17.99 8.77
C PHE A 169 25.17 -19.46 9.10
N THR A 170 23.95 -19.95 8.87
CA THR A 170 23.62 -21.38 9.08
C THR A 170 24.31 -22.28 8.05
N LEU A 171 24.35 -21.88 6.78
CA LEU A 171 25.11 -22.57 5.74
C LEU A 171 26.62 -22.56 6.03
N ALA A 172 27.15 -21.44 6.47
CA ALA A 172 28.55 -21.31 6.82
C ALA A 172 28.97 -22.15 8.04
N ARG A 173 28.09 -22.33 9.03
CA ARG A 173 28.35 -23.25 10.14
C ARG A 173 28.58 -24.68 9.65
N CYS A 174 27.97 -25.09 8.55
CA CYS A 174 28.21 -26.40 7.92
C CYS A 174 29.56 -26.48 7.20
N LEU A 175 30.13 -25.34 6.79
CA LEU A 175 31.43 -25.26 6.10
C LEU A 175 32.62 -25.20 7.06
N ILE A 176 32.41 -24.89 8.34
CA ILE A 176 33.48 -24.85 9.34
C ILE A 176 33.79 -26.28 9.78
N PRO A 177 34.99 -26.83 9.53
CA PRO A 177 35.33 -28.18 9.96
C PRO A 177 35.35 -28.28 11.49
N ASN A 178 34.83 -29.39 12.03
CA ASN A 178 34.80 -29.65 13.47
C ASN A 178 36.19 -29.69 14.14
N SER A 179 37.25 -29.89 13.34
CA SER A 179 38.65 -29.89 13.80
C SER A 179 39.26 -28.49 13.96
N ALA A 180 38.56 -27.42 13.57
CA ALA A 180 39.07 -26.06 13.69
C ALA A 180 39.23 -25.64 15.17
N SER A 181 40.35 -24.98 15.51
CA SER A 181 40.54 -24.44 16.85
C SER A 181 39.44 -23.44 17.20
N LYS A 182 39.00 -23.42 18.46
CA LYS A 182 37.89 -22.57 18.94
C LYS A 182 38.07 -21.10 18.56
N ALA A 183 39.30 -20.58 18.66
CA ALA A 183 39.64 -19.20 18.31
C ALA A 183 39.49 -18.91 16.80
N LYS A 184 40.03 -19.79 15.93
CA LYS A 184 39.90 -19.65 14.48
C LYS A 184 38.43 -19.76 14.04
N ALA A 185 37.69 -20.72 14.59
CA ALA A 185 36.27 -20.89 14.31
C ALA A 185 35.44 -19.65 14.72
N LEU A 186 35.78 -18.99 15.84
CA LEU A 186 35.08 -17.78 16.28
C LEU A 186 35.36 -16.58 15.36
N SER A 187 36.61 -16.40 14.92
CA SER A 187 36.99 -15.33 13.98
C SER A 187 36.28 -15.48 12.64
N VAL A 188 36.28 -16.70 12.07
CA VAL A 188 35.58 -17.00 10.80
C VAL A 188 34.07 -16.76 10.94
N LYS A 189 33.45 -17.18 12.05
CA LYS A 189 32.03 -16.92 12.32
C LYS A 189 31.70 -15.43 12.34
N LYS A 190 32.55 -14.60 12.96
CA LYS A 190 32.38 -13.14 12.99
C LYS A 190 32.51 -12.55 11.59
N ALA A 191 33.55 -12.93 10.83
CA ALA A 191 33.76 -12.44 9.47
C ALA A 191 32.58 -12.77 8.56
N ILE A 192 32.11 -14.02 8.58
CA ILE A 192 30.97 -14.46 7.77
C ILE A 192 29.70 -13.71 8.16
N PHE A 193 29.44 -13.52 9.45
CA PHE A 193 28.30 -12.75 9.92
C PHE A 193 28.30 -11.33 9.33
N TRP A 194 29.44 -10.62 9.39
CA TRP A 194 29.57 -9.27 8.82
C TRP A 194 29.43 -9.25 7.29
N CYS A 195 30.04 -10.19 6.57
CA CYS A 195 29.84 -10.30 5.11
C CYS A 195 28.38 -10.56 4.74
N SER A 196 27.70 -11.43 5.50
CA SER A 196 26.28 -11.75 5.28
C SER A 196 25.38 -10.55 5.60
N PHE A 197 25.76 -9.75 6.60
CA PHE A 197 25.07 -8.52 6.95
C PHE A 197 25.19 -7.48 5.84
N ILE A 198 26.39 -7.27 5.29
CA ILE A 198 26.61 -6.38 4.13
C ILE A 198 25.77 -6.85 2.94
N LEU A 199 25.77 -8.14 2.63
CA LEU A 199 24.96 -8.70 1.55
C LEU A 199 23.45 -8.46 1.79
N GLY A 200 22.98 -8.68 3.02
CA GLY A 200 21.60 -8.37 3.42
C GLY A 200 21.23 -6.89 3.22
N LEU A 201 22.13 -5.97 3.57
CA LEU A 201 21.96 -4.54 3.32
C LEU A 201 21.92 -4.19 1.83
N VAL A 202 22.71 -4.87 0.98
CA VAL A 202 22.65 -4.68 -0.48
C VAL A 202 21.29 -5.13 -1.04
N PHE A 203 20.79 -6.28 -0.61
CA PHE A 203 19.45 -6.73 -0.99
C PHE A 203 18.35 -5.78 -0.51
N LEU A 204 18.46 -5.30 0.73
CA LEU A 204 17.56 -4.27 1.28
C LEU A 204 17.57 -3.01 0.40
N ALA A 205 18.75 -2.49 0.06
CA ALA A 205 18.88 -1.31 -0.79
C ALA A 205 18.27 -1.53 -2.18
N MET A 206 18.45 -2.71 -2.78
CA MET A 206 17.83 -3.06 -4.07
C MET A 206 16.30 -3.11 -4.00
N ILE A 207 15.72 -3.65 -2.91
CA ILE A 207 14.27 -3.71 -2.71
C ILE A 207 13.71 -2.29 -2.53
N LEU A 208 14.35 -1.46 -1.73
CA LEU A 208 13.93 -0.07 -1.51
C LEU A 208 14.14 0.81 -2.75
N SER A 209 15.13 0.49 -3.58
CA SER A 209 15.43 1.19 -4.84
C SER A 209 14.46 0.84 -5.97
N ARG A 210 13.74 -0.30 -5.88
CA ARG A 210 12.56 -0.51 -6.72
C ARG A 210 11.54 0.52 -6.27
N LYS A 211 11.54 1.64 -6.96
CA LYS A 211 10.63 2.79 -6.88
C LYS A 211 9.32 2.35 -6.20
N VAL A 212 9.22 2.63 -4.90
CA VAL A 212 7.93 2.74 -4.23
C VAL A 212 7.34 4.01 -4.80
N VAL A 213 6.73 3.89 -5.98
CA VAL A 213 5.84 4.91 -6.53
C VAL A 213 4.59 4.89 -5.69
#